data_AF-K1SUJ1-F1
#
_entry.id   AF-K1SUJ1-F1
#
_cell.length_a   1.000
_cell.length_b   1.000
_cell.length_c   1.000
_cell.angle_alpha   90.00
_cell.angle_beta   90.00
_cell.angle_gamma   90.00
#
_symmetry.space_group_name_H-M   'P 1'
#
loop_
_entity.id
_entity.type
_entity.pdbx_description
1 polymer ?
#
loop_
_entity_poly.entity_id
_entity_poly.type
_entity_poly.pdbx_seq_one_letter_code
_entity_poly.pdbx_strand_id
1 'polypeptide(L)'
;MFIGAAPASTAGGIKITTVALVVCTVISVLKGREDTYLMGHRIKRDAIYKTFTVIVLSLALIAVSFTGILMCCEGMSLQKTIFEVVSAFSTTGFSVGASAEMNVPAKLIMIFTMLAGRIGPVTLMTSLIIRKNNNSDKNRILPEGNILVG
;
A
#
# COMPACT_ATOMS: atom_id res chain seq x y z
N MET A 1 7.01 11.01 -2.67
CA MET A 1 6.97 10.31 -3.98
C MET A 1 6.36 8.93 -3.79
N PHE A 2 5.52 8.44 -4.72
CA PHE A 2 4.79 7.16 -4.52
C PHE A 2 5.70 5.93 -4.44
N ILE A 3 6.79 5.92 -5.21
CA ILE A 3 7.81 4.88 -5.21
C ILE A 3 8.93 5.29 -4.25
N GLY A 4 9.14 4.48 -3.20
CA GLY A 4 10.16 4.65 -2.19
C GLY A 4 11.45 3.89 -2.50
N ALA A 5 12.34 3.81 -1.49
CA ALA A 5 13.66 3.21 -1.63
C ALA A 5 13.65 1.67 -1.56
N ALA A 6 14.84 1.08 -1.53
CA ALA A 6 15.07 -0.35 -1.36
C ALA A 6 14.42 -0.93 -0.08
N PRO A 7 14.12 -2.24 -0.04
CA PRO A 7 13.70 -2.91 1.19
C PRO A 7 14.76 -2.78 2.29
N ALA A 8 14.32 -2.83 3.56
CA ALA A 8 15.16 -2.55 4.73
C ALA A 8 15.81 -1.15 4.79
N SER A 9 15.45 -0.23 3.89
CA SER A 9 15.82 1.19 3.96
C SER A 9 15.00 1.94 5.01
N THR A 10 15.48 3.14 5.35
CA THR A 10 14.80 4.11 6.21
C THR A 10 13.64 4.80 5.50
N ALA A 11 13.64 4.96 4.17
CA ALA A 11 12.52 5.63 3.49
C ALA A 11 11.23 4.78 3.53
N GLY A 12 10.08 5.40 3.83
CA GLY A 12 8.76 4.75 3.85
C GLY A 12 8.13 4.56 2.45
N GLY A 13 6.84 4.23 2.43
CA GLY A 13 6.06 4.05 1.20
C GLY A 13 6.25 2.70 0.50
N ILE A 14 5.83 2.63 -0.76
CA ILE A 14 5.91 1.40 -1.57
C ILE A 14 7.35 1.22 -2.05
N LYS A 15 7.97 0.11 -1.67
CA LYS A 15 9.37 -0.17 -2.00
C LYS A 15 9.57 -0.41 -3.49
N ILE A 16 10.75 -0.07 -3.99
CA ILE A 16 11.09 -0.27 -5.41
C ILE A 16 10.99 -1.74 -5.84
N THR A 17 11.29 -2.67 -4.93
CA THR A 17 11.17 -4.12 -5.18
C THR A 17 9.72 -4.56 -5.34
N THR A 18 8.78 -3.91 -4.65
CA THR A 18 7.34 -4.18 -4.79
C THR A 18 6.87 -3.76 -6.17
N VAL A 19 7.28 -2.58 -6.64
CA VAL A 19 6.96 -2.10 -7.99
C VAL A 19 7.59 -2.99 -9.06
N ALA A 20 8.87 -3.32 -8.92
CA ALA A 20 9.57 -4.21 -9.84
C ALA A 20 8.89 -5.57 -9.96
N LEU A 21 8.48 -6.17 -8.82
CA LEU A 21 7.82 -7.46 -8.83
C LEU A 21 6.46 -7.39 -9.55
N VAL A 22 5.65 -6.36 -9.31
CA VAL A 22 4.38 -6.20 -10.03
C VAL A 22 4.59 -6.06 -11.53
N VAL A 23 5.54 -5.23 -11.95
CA VAL A 23 5.84 -5.07 -13.39
C VAL A 23 6.28 -6.40 -14.00
N CYS A 24 7.18 -7.13 -13.34
CA CYS A 24 7.61 -8.45 -13.81
C CYS A 24 6.47 -9.47 -13.83
N THR A 25 5.58 -9.46 -12.84
CA THR A 25 4.41 -10.34 -12.81
C THR A 25 3.45 -10.01 -13.95
N VAL A 26 3.14 -8.74 -14.19
CA VAL A 26 2.29 -8.31 -15.32
C VAL A 26 2.89 -8.76 -16.65
N ILE A 27 4.19 -8.54 -16.87
CA ILE A 27 4.87 -8.98 -18.09
C ILE A 27 4.84 -10.51 -18.23
N SER A 28 4.99 -11.26 -17.13
CA SER A 28 4.96 -12.72 -17.16
C SER A 28 3.57 -13.25 -17.51
N VAL A 29 2.51 -12.64 -16.95
CA VAL A 29 1.11 -12.95 -17.26
C VAL A 29 0.80 -12.64 -18.72
N LEU A 30 1.21 -11.47 -19.23
CA LEU A 30 1.02 -11.10 -20.64
C LEU A 30 1.76 -12.03 -21.61
N LYS A 31 2.87 -12.65 -21.16
CA LYS A 31 3.60 -13.67 -21.92
C LYS A 31 3.03 -15.08 -21.76
N GLY A 32 1.93 -15.26 -21.04
CA GLY A 32 1.31 -16.56 -20.79
C GLY A 32 2.13 -17.48 -19.88
N ARG A 33 3.06 -16.95 -19.07
CA ARG A 33 3.85 -17.75 -18.13
C ARG A 33 3.08 -17.88 -16.81
N GLU A 34 2.94 -19.11 -16.32
CA GLU A 34 2.34 -19.37 -15.00
C GLU A 34 3.17 -18.88 -13.82
N ASP A 35 4.47 -18.67 -14.06
CA ASP A 35 5.44 -18.29 -13.06
C ASP A 35 6.13 -16.96 -13.41
N THR A 36 6.29 -16.11 -12.39
CA THR A 36 7.08 -14.88 -12.51
C THR A 36 8.55 -15.19 -12.29
N TYR A 37 9.39 -14.80 -13.24
CA TYR A 37 10.85 -14.92 -13.15
C TYR A 37 11.50 -13.55 -12.99
N LEU A 38 12.48 -13.45 -12.09
CA LEU A 38 13.27 -12.25 -11.86
C LEU A 38 14.75 -12.65 -11.76
N MET A 39 15.62 -12.03 -12.56
CA MET A 39 17.08 -12.28 -12.56
C MET A 39 17.43 -13.79 -12.62
N GLY A 40 16.72 -14.55 -13.47
CA GLY A 40 16.94 -16.00 -13.61
C GLY A 40 16.34 -16.88 -12.52
N HIS A 41 15.64 -16.32 -11.53
CA HIS A 41 15.04 -17.06 -10.42
C HIS A 41 13.51 -17.00 -10.46
N ARG A 42 12.84 -18.12 -10.14
CA ARG A 42 11.39 -18.18 -9.97
C ARG A 42 10.98 -17.55 -8.64
N ILE A 43 10.01 -16.64 -8.67
CA ILE A 43 9.45 -16.02 -7.47
C ILE A 43 8.28 -16.84 -6.94
N LYS A 44 8.26 -17.08 -5.61
CA LYS A 44 7.17 -17.78 -4.93
C LYS A 44 5.85 -16.99 -5.05
N ARG A 45 4.73 -17.69 -5.27
CA ARG A 45 3.39 -17.09 -5.36
C ARG A 45 3.03 -16.27 -4.12
N ASP A 46 3.43 -16.71 -2.92
CA ASP A 46 3.21 -15.97 -1.67
C ASP A 46 3.80 -14.55 -1.69
N ALA A 47 4.98 -14.39 -2.30
CA ALA A 47 5.63 -13.08 -2.42
C ALA A 47 4.88 -12.17 -3.40
N ILE A 48 4.29 -12.75 -4.46
CA ILE A 48 3.45 -12.05 -5.43
C ILE A 48 2.18 -11.57 -4.75
N TYR A 49 1.46 -12.45 -4.05
CA TYR A 49 0.24 -12.07 -3.32
C TYR A 49 0.52 -10.99 -2.28
N LYS A 50 1.57 -11.15 -1.48
CA LYS A 50 1.98 -10.13 -0.50
C LYS A 50 2.24 -8.78 -1.15
N THR A 51 2.84 -8.76 -2.33
CA THR A 51 3.15 -7.52 -3.08
C THR A 51 1.87 -6.81 -3.52
N PHE A 52 0.90 -7.55 -4.05
CA PHE A 52 -0.42 -6.98 -4.37
C PHE A 52 -1.15 -6.48 -3.13
N THR A 53 -1.10 -7.24 -2.02
CA THR A 53 -1.66 -6.79 -0.73
C THR A 53 -1.06 -5.46 -0.29
N VAL A 54 0.27 -5.30 -0.35
CA VAL A 54 0.94 -4.03 0.00
C VAL A 54 0.40 -2.88 -0.86
N ILE A 55 0.27 -3.07 -2.17
CA ILE A 55 -0.17 -2.01 -3.09
C ILE A 55 -1.61 -1.61 -2.81
N VAL A 56 -2.53 -2.58 -2.72
CA VAL A 56 -3.94 -2.31 -2.48
C VAL A 56 -4.14 -1.60 -1.14
N LEU A 57 -3.47 -2.07 -0.09
CA LEU A 57 -3.55 -1.43 1.22
C LEU A 57 -2.94 -0.02 1.24
N SER A 58 -1.84 0.19 0.51
CA SER A 58 -1.23 1.53 0.37
C SER A 58 -2.19 2.50 -0.30
N LEU A 59 -2.78 2.08 -1.42
CA LEU A 59 -3.76 2.89 -2.17
C LEU A 59 -5.00 3.17 -1.33
N ALA A 60 -5.51 2.18 -0.60
CA ALA A 60 -6.65 2.36 0.30
C ALA A 60 -6.33 3.38 1.42
N LEU A 61 -5.17 3.27 2.07
CA LEU A 61 -4.75 4.22 3.10
C LEU A 61 -4.59 5.65 2.57
N ILE A 62 -4.00 5.81 1.39
CA ILE A 62 -3.87 7.12 0.72
C ILE A 62 -5.26 7.67 0.39
N ALA A 63 -6.15 6.86 -0.19
CA ALA A 63 -7.50 7.29 -0.54
C ALA A 63 -8.30 7.74 0.68
N VAL A 64 -8.28 6.96 1.78
CA VAL A 64 -8.98 7.30 3.03
C VAL A 64 -8.40 8.55 3.68
N SER A 65 -7.06 8.70 3.69
CA SER A 65 -6.42 9.89 4.24
C SER A 65 -6.76 11.13 3.42
N PHE A 66 -6.77 11.01 2.09
CA PHE A 66 -7.11 12.09 1.17
C PHE A 66 -8.56 12.54 1.34
N THR A 67 -9.52 11.62 1.35
CA THR A 67 -10.94 11.97 1.57
C THR A 67 -11.16 12.54 2.95
N GLY A 68 -10.54 11.98 3.99
CA GLY A 68 -10.63 12.49 5.36
C GLY A 68 -10.13 13.93 5.49
N ILE A 69 -8.99 14.27 4.87
CA ILE A 69 -8.45 15.63 4.90
C ILE A 69 -9.35 16.61 4.15
N LEU A 70 -9.89 16.23 2.98
CA LEU A 70 -10.82 17.08 2.24
C LEU A 70 -12.11 17.35 3.02
N MET A 71 -12.61 16.38 3.77
CA MET A 71 -13.79 16.59 4.63
C MET A 71 -13.49 17.50 5.83
N CYS A 72 -12.24 17.56 6.31
CA CYS A 72 -11.87 18.38 7.46
C CYS A 72 -11.38 19.80 7.09
N CYS A 73 -11.01 20.05 5.83
CA CYS A 73 -10.48 21.33 5.35
C CYS A 73 -11.25 21.79 4.12
N GLU A 74 -12.24 22.65 4.34
CA GLU A 74 -12.97 23.29 3.25
C GLU A 74 -12.06 24.28 2.49
N GLY A 75 -12.08 24.23 1.16
CA GLY A 75 -11.34 25.18 0.30
C GLY A 75 -9.91 24.77 -0.07
N MET A 76 -9.40 23.62 0.38
CA MET A 76 -8.08 23.14 -0.02
C MET A 76 -8.09 22.59 -1.45
N SER A 77 -7.12 23.00 -2.27
CA SER A 77 -7.00 22.50 -3.65
C SER A 77 -6.72 20.99 -3.66
N LEU A 78 -7.49 20.24 -4.46
CA LEU A 78 -7.35 18.78 -4.62
C LEU A 78 -5.91 18.37 -4.95
N GLN A 79 -5.24 19.15 -5.80
CA GLN A 79 -3.86 18.89 -6.24
C GLN A 79 -2.87 19.05 -5.09
N LYS A 80 -3.07 20.04 -4.21
CA LYS A 80 -2.24 20.23 -3.02
C LYS A 80 -2.45 19.08 -2.03
N THR A 81 -3.71 18.71 -1.78
CA THR A 81 -4.05 17.65 -0.81
C THR A 81 -3.49 16.30 -1.23
N ILE A 82 -3.63 15.91 -2.49
CA ILE A 82 -3.12 14.60 -2.95
C ILE A 82 -1.59 14.56 -2.87
N PHE A 83 -0.91 15.66 -3.19
CA PHE A 83 0.54 15.75 -3.08
C PHE A 83 1.01 15.59 -1.63
N GLU A 84 0.36 16.28 -0.70
CA GLU A 84 0.67 16.18 0.74
C GLU A 84 0.46 14.77 1.28
N VAL A 85 -0.67 14.14 0.96
CA VAL A 85 -0.99 12.79 1.44
C VAL A 85 0.00 11.76 0.89
N VAL A 86 0.34 11.85 -0.39
CA VAL A 86 1.33 10.95 -1.00
C VAL A 86 2.71 11.19 -0.40
N SER A 87 3.08 12.45 -0.14
CA SER A 87 4.35 12.80 0.51
C SER A 87 4.42 12.28 1.95
N ALA A 88 3.34 12.41 2.71
CA ALA A 88 3.22 11.90 4.07
C ALA A 88 3.32 10.37 4.10
N PHE A 89 2.55 9.66 3.26
CA PHE A 89 2.59 8.21 3.17
C PHE A 89 3.98 7.67 2.76
N SER A 90 4.64 8.34 1.83
CA SER A 90 6.00 7.97 1.42
C SER A 90 7.09 8.45 2.36
N THR A 91 6.74 9.24 3.38
CA THR A 91 7.67 9.89 4.31
C THR A 91 8.78 10.70 3.60
N THR A 92 8.46 11.29 2.44
CA THR A 92 9.44 12.09 1.68
C THR A 92 9.69 13.46 2.27
N GLY A 93 8.76 13.99 3.05
CA GLY A 93 8.92 15.28 3.73
C GLY A 93 8.78 16.52 2.83
N PHE A 94 8.42 16.36 1.56
CA PHE A 94 8.09 17.49 0.69
C PHE A 94 6.68 18.02 0.98
N SER A 95 6.53 19.34 0.93
CA SER A 95 5.26 20.03 1.10
C SER A 95 5.15 21.16 0.09
N VAL A 96 3.93 21.45 -0.39
CA VAL A 96 3.61 22.61 -1.25
C VAL A 96 3.00 23.74 -0.39
N GLY A 97 3.23 23.70 0.92
CA GLY A 97 2.71 24.67 1.90
C GLY A 97 1.31 24.37 2.43
N ALA A 98 0.63 23.34 1.92
CA ALA A 98 -0.73 23.00 2.37
C ALA A 98 -0.76 22.43 3.79
N SER A 99 0.33 21.84 4.31
CA SER A 99 0.37 21.35 5.70
C SER A 99 0.22 22.47 6.74
N ALA A 100 0.63 23.71 6.40
CA ALA A 100 0.52 24.86 7.31
C ALA A 100 -0.95 25.31 7.46
N GLU A 101 -1.72 25.20 6.38
CA GLU A 101 -3.13 25.61 6.26
C GLU A 101 -4.10 24.55 6.82
N MET A 102 -3.62 23.37 7.24
CA MET A 102 -4.46 22.28 7.75
C MET A 102 -5.02 22.55 9.16
N ASN A 103 -6.31 22.27 9.31
CA ASN A 103 -6.98 22.20 10.60
C ASN A 103 -6.42 21.08 11.48
N VAL A 104 -6.61 21.19 12.80
CA VAL A 104 -6.16 20.19 13.80
C VAL A 104 -6.56 18.75 13.43
N PRO A 105 -7.82 18.42 13.07
CA PRO A 105 -8.19 17.06 12.66
C PRO A 105 -7.44 16.57 11.42
N ALA A 106 -7.22 17.42 10.41
CA ALA A 106 -6.46 17.05 9.21
C ALA A 106 -4.98 16.78 9.53
N LYS A 107 -4.39 17.52 10.47
CA LYS A 107 -3.02 17.26 10.95
C LYS A 107 -2.90 15.92 11.66
N LEU A 108 -3.91 15.52 12.46
CA LEU A 108 -3.93 14.19 13.09
C LEU A 108 -3.97 13.06 12.06
N ILE A 109 -4.79 13.21 11.01
CA ILE A 109 -4.84 12.26 9.89
C ILE A 109 -3.46 12.17 9.23
N MET A 110 -2.82 13.31 8.92
CA MET A 110 -1.46 13.34 8.34
C MET A 110 -0.42 12.62 9.20
N ILE A 111 -0.43 12.83 10.52
CA ILE A 111 0.48 12.14 11.46
C ILE A 111 0.27 10.62 11.37
N PHE A 112 -0.99 10.17 11.36
CA PHE A 112 -1.30 8.75 11.22
C PHE A 112 -0.83 8.19 9.87
N THR A 113 -1.04 8.94 8.77
CA THR A 113 -0.58 8.57 7.44
C THR A 113 0.95 8.44 7.37
N MET A 114 1.71 9.33 8.02
CA MET A 114 3.17 9.23 8.11
C MET A 114 3.63 8.01 8.89
N LEU A 115 3.02 7.75 10.06
CA LEU A 115 3.32 6.57 10.87
C LEU A 115 3.03 5.28 10.08
N ALA A 116 1.88 5.26 9.39
CA ALA A 116 1.47 4.14 8.58
C ALA A 116 2.40 3.89 7.39
N GLY A 117 2.82 4.96 6.72
CA GLY A 117 3.80 4.94 5.66
C GLY A 117 5.16 4.38 6.08
N ARG A 118 5.58 4.65 7.33
CA ARG A 118 6.86 4.20 7.88
C ARG A 118 6.84 2.74 8.36
N ILE A 119 5.81 2.34 9.11
CA ILE A 119 5.66 0.97 9.63
C ILE A 119 5.37 -0.03 8.50
N GLY A 120 4.71 0.46 7.46
CA GLY A 120 4.29 -0.33 6.31
C GLY A 120 2.86 -0.84 6.47
N PRO A 121 2.05 -0.81 5.40
CA PRO A 121 0.62 -1.08 5.45
C PRO A 121 0.28 -2.51 5.89
N VAL A 122 1.08 -3.49 5.48
CA VAL A 122 0.85 -4.90 5.84
C VAL A 122 1.10 -5.13 7.33
N THR A 123 2.20 -4.60 7.87
CA THR A 123 2.54 -4.72 9.29
C THR A 123 1.45 -4.09 10.17
N LEU A 124 0.98 -2.90 9.79
CA LEU A 124 -0.13 -2.24 10.46
C LEU A 124 -1.41 -3.08 10.43
N MET A 125 -1.82 -3.57 9.26
CA MET A 125 -3.02 -4.39 9.16
C MET A 125 -2.88 -5.67 9.99
N THR A 126 -1.74 -6.35 9.94
CA THR A 126 -1.53 -7.55 10.76
C THR A 126 -1.51 -7.26 12.26
N SER A 127 -1.16 -6.04 12.68
CA SER A 127 -1.22 -5.63 14.09
C SER A 127 -2.64 -5.28 14.53
N LEU A 128 -3.48 -4.75 13.64
CA LEU A 128 -4.86 -4.38 13.92
C LEU A 128 -5.81 -5.57 13.83
N ILE A 129 -5.51 -6.51 12.93
CA ILE A 129 -6.25 -7.77 12.82
C ILE A 129 -5.89 -8.61 14.04
N ILE A 130 -6.80 -8.65 15.02
CA ILE A 130 -6.77 -9.63 16.10
C ILE A 130 -6.74 -11.00 15.43
N ARG A 131 -5.62 -11.71 15.58
CA ARG A 131 -5.40 -13.02 15.00
C ARG A 131 -6.37 -14.00 15.66
N LYS A 132 -7.60 -14.07 15.15
CA LYS A 132 -8.56 -15.10 15.52
C LYS A 132 -7.97 -16.41 15.01
N ASN A 133 -7.31 -17.12 15.92
CA ASN A 133 -6.68 -18.40 15.64
C ASN A 133 -7.78 -19.45 15.42
N ASN A 134 -8.46 -19.37 14.27
CA ASN A 134 -9.40 -20.39 13.82
C ASN A 134 -8.59 -21.58 13.30
N ASN A 135 -7.92 -22.29 14.21
CA ASN A 135 -7.37 -23.62 13.94
C ASN A 135 -8.45 -24.63 13.52
N SER A 136 -9.74 -24.25 13.56
CA SER A 136 -10.88 -25.10 13.22
C SER A 136 -11.15 -25.28 11.71
N ASP A 137 -10.58 -24.44 10.83
CA ASP A 137 -10.77 -24.56 9.36
C ASP A 137 -9.56 -25.16 8.62
N LYS A 138 -8.48 -25.49 9.33
CA LYS A 138 -7.21 -25.93 8.71
C LYS A 138 -7.29 -27.28 7.99
N ASN A 139 -8.37 -28.04 8.19
CA ASN A 139 -8.59 -29.37 7.63
C ASN A 139 -9.89 -29.51 6.78
N ARG A 140 -10.54 -28.40 6.42
CA ARG A 140 -11.75 -28.44 5.58
C ARG A 140 -11.37 -28.21 4.12
N ILE A 141 -11.43 -29.28 3.31
CA ILE A 141 -11.27 -29.19 1.86
C ILE A 141 -12.62 -28.69 1.31
N LEU A 142 -12.66 -27.43 0.87
CA LEU A 142 -13.80 -26.83 0.19
C LEU A 142 -13.68 -27.07 -1.33
N PRO A 143 -14.79 -27.21 -2.07
CA PRO A 143 -14.75 -27.33 -3.52
C PRO A 143 -14.18 -26.07 -4.16
N GLU A 144 -13.43 -26.23 -5.26
CA GLU A 144 -12.88 -25.10 -6.02
C GLU A 144 -14.02 -24.33 -6.71
N GLY A 145 -14.06 -23.02 -6.49
CA GLY A 145 -15.00 -22.13 -7.16
C GLY A 145 -14.34 -21.46 -8.36
N ASN A 146 -14.85 -21.74 -9.57
CA ASN A 146 -14.45 -21.00 -10.76
C ASN A 146 -15.19 -19.66 -10.80
N ILE A 147 -14.51 -18.60 -10.37
CA ILE A 147 -14.99 -17.22 -10.50
C ILE A 147 -14.37 -16.64 -11.77
N LEU A 148 -15.21 -16.22 -12.71
CA LEU A 148 -14.73 -15.50 -13.89
C LEU A 148 -14.25 -14.11 -13.45
N VAL A 149 -12.96 -13.84 -13.66
CA VAL A 149 -12.37 -12.52 -13.47
C VAL A 149 -11.98 -12.01 -14.85
N GLY A 150 -12.56 -10.88 -15.27
CA GLY A 150 -12.31 -10.24 -16.56
C GLY A 150 -11.01 -9.46 -16.58
#